data_AF-A0A1S1MXT8-F1
#
_entry.id   AF-A0A1S1MXT8-F1
#
_cell.length_a   1.000
_cell.length_b   1.000
_cell.length_c   1.000
_cell.angle_alpha   90.00
_cell.angle_beta   90.00
_cell.angle_gamma   90.00
#
_symmetry.space_group_name_H-M   'P 1'
#
loop_
_entity.id
_entity.type
_entity.pdbx_description
1 polymer ?
#
loop_
_entity_poly.entity_id
_entity_poly.type
_entity_poly.pdbx_seq_one_letter_code
_entity_poly.pdbx_strand_id
1 'polypeptide(L)'
;MYNARVKNYQREALKTQIAGADRYEVIQMLMAGAIEKMVLAKVAIEKRNFEAKAEHISKASAIIEALRGCLDFDVGGEVTENLYALYSYMLDRLLDASIQNEAKFVEETSTLLKEIKSAWDAIPHDVREQTLSQNGADAHAG
;
A
#
# COMPACT_ATOMS: atom_id res chain seq x y z
N MET A 1 -30.09 -6.10 1.01
CA MET A 1 -29.49 -7.40 0.61
C MET A 1 -28.68 -7.36 -0.69
N TYR A 2 -28.89 -6.41 -1.61
CA TYR A 2 -28.10 -6.26 -2.86
C TYR A 2 -26.61 -5.92 -2.61
N ASN A 3 -26.33 -5.01 -1.67
CA ASN A 3 -24.95 -4.59 -1.34
C ASN A 3 -24.09 -5.69 -0.71
N ALA A 4 -24.69 -6.67 -0.04
CA ALA A 4 -23.95 -7.78 0.57
C ALA A 4 -23.41 -8.77 -0.47
N ARG A 5 -24.19 -9.03 -1.53
CA ARG A 5 -23.76 -9.90 -2.65
C ARG A 5 -22.63 -9.27 -3.47
N VAL A 6 -22.73 -7.97 -3.75
CA VAL A 6 -21.67 -7.22 -4.46
C VAL A 6 -20.37 -7.17 -3.64
N LYS A 7 -20.46 -6.90 -2.32
CA LYS A 7 -19.30 -6.92 -1.41
C LYS A 7 -18.64 -8.31 -1.35
N ASN A 8 -19.43 -9.38 -1.28
CA ASN A 8 -18.90 -10.74 -1.28
C ASN A 8 -18.23 -11.08 -2.63
N TYR A 9 -18.83 -10.69 -3.76
CA TYR A 9 -18.23 -10.89 -5.08
C TYR A 9 -16.90 -10.15 -5.24
N GLN A 10 -16.84 -8.87 -4.84
CA GLN A 10 -15.59 -8.09 -4.85
C GLN A 10 -14.51 -8.75 -3.97
N ARG A 11 -14.90 -9.29 -2.81
CA ARG A 11 -13.99 -9.98 -1.91
C ARG A 11 -13.46 -11.30 -2.51
N GLU A 12 -14.32 -12.09 -3.14
CA GLU A 12 -13.93 -13.34 -3.80
C GLU A 12 -13.05 -13.07 -5.03
N ALA A 13 -13.41 -12.09 -5.87
CA ALA A 13 -12.58 -11.68 -7.01
C ALA A 13 -11.19 -11.20 -6.57
N LEU A 14 -11.12 -10.40 -5.49
CA LEU A 14 -9.85 -9.95 -4.91
C LEU A 14 -9.02 -11.12 -4.37
N LYS A 15 -9.64 -12.09 -3.70
CA LYS A 15 -8.93 -13.30 -3.22
C LYS A 15 -8.36 -14.12 -4.38
N THR A 16 -9.14 -14.33 -5.43
CA THR A 16 -8.67 -15.05 -6.62
C THR A 16 -7.50 -14.31 -7.29
N GLN A 17 -7.59 -12.98 -7.38
CA GLN A 17 -6.51 -12.16 -7.91
C GLN A 17 -5.24 -12.28 -7.04
N ILE A 18 -5.36 -12.17 -5.71
CA ILE A 18 -4.22 -12.34 -4.80
C ILE A 18 -3.63 -13.76 -4.87
N ALA A 19 -4.47 -14.79 -5.02
CA ALA A 19 -4.03 -16.18 -5.09
C ALA A 19 -3.22 -16.50 -6.35
N GLY A 20 -3.45 -15.78 -7.44
CA GLY A 20 -2.68 -15.89 -8.68
C GLY A 20 -1.55 -14.86 -8.81
N ALA A 21 -1.49 -13.89 -7.89
CA ALA A 21 -0.55 -12.78 -7.98
C ALA A 21 0.84 -13.18 -7.47
N ASP A 22 1.88 -12.75 -8.18
CA ASP A 22 3.24 -12.88 -7.66
C ASP A 22 3.54 -11.86 -6.55
N ARG A 23 4.68 -12.00 -5.86
CA ARG A 23 5.05 -11.10 -4.75
C ARG A 23 5.17 -9.63 -5.17
N TYR A 24 5.58 -9.34 -6.41
CA TYR A 24 5.65 -7.97 -6.92
C TYR A 24 4.25 -7.40 -7.12
N GLU A 25 3.35 -8.18 -7.69
CA GLU A 25 1.95 -7.80 -7.93
C GLU A 25 1.20 -7.55 -6.62
N VAL A 26 1.45 -8.35 -5.57
CA VAL A 26 0.87 -8.13 -4.23
C VAL A 26 1.28 -6.77 -3.68
N ILE A 27 2.56 -6.39 -3.76
CA ILE A 27 3.05 -5.08 -3.31
C ILE A 27 2.42 -3.95 -4.15
N GLN A 28 2.31 -4.12 -5.47
CA GLN A 28 1.64 -3.15 -6.34
C GLN A 28 0.18 -2.93 -5.94
N MET A 29 -0.54 -4.01 -5.65
CA MET A 29 -1.93 -3.97 -5.21
C MET A 29 -2.08 -3.28 -3.85
N LEU A 30 -1.17 -3.53 -2.91
CA LEU A 30 -1.14 -2.83 -1.62
C LEU A 30 -0.93 -1.33 -1.82
N MET A 31 0.09 -0.91 -2.57
CA MET A 31 0.34 0.50 -2.85
C MET A 31 -0.86 1.17 -3.54
N ALA A 32 -1.46 0.52 -4.52
CA ALA A 32 -2.67 1.02 -5.20
C ALA A 32 -3.85 1.16 -4.23
N GLY A 33 -4.08 0.16 -3.37
CA GLY A 33 -5.13 0.18 -2.36
C GLY A 33 -4.93 1.30 -1.34
N ALA A 34 -3.71 1.54 -0.85
CA ALA A 34 -3.40 2.65 0.05
C ALA A 34 -3.70 4.01 -0.61
N ILE A 35 -3.27 4.21 -1.86
CA ILE A 35 -3.56 5.43 -2.64
C ILE A 35 -5.06 5.64 -2.80
N GLU A 36 -5.82 4.59 -3.13
CA GLU A 36 -7.28 4.66 -3.25
C GLU A 36 -7.92 5.11 -1.93
N LYS A 37 -7.49 4.55 -0.79
CA LYS A 37 -8.01 4.97 0.52
C LYS A 37 -7.64 6.40 0.88
N MET A 38 -6.44 6.86 0.52
CA MET A 38 -6.06 8.27 0.68
C MET A 38 -6.94 9.20 -0.17
N VAL A 39 -7.25 8.84 -1.42
CA VAL A 39 -8.17 9.63 -2.26
C VAL A 39 -9.56 9.71 -1.62
N LEU A 40 -10.09 8.60 -1.12
CA LEU A 40 -11.38 8.59 -0.43
C LEU A 40 -11.37 9.39 0.89
N ALA A 41 -10.27 9.33 1.65
CA ALA A 41 -10.07 10.13 2.85
C ALA A 41 -10.07 11.64 2.54
N LYS A 42 -9.38 12.06 1.48
CA LYS A 42 -9.37 13.46 1.00
C LYS A 42 -10.78 13.96 0.72
N VAL A 43 -11.55 13.20 -0.09
CA VAL A 43 -12.94 13.54 -0.42
C VAL A 43 -13.82 13.59 0.83
N ALA A 44 -13.60 12.70 1.80
CA ALA A 44 -14.35 12.69 3.05
C ALA A 44 -14.06 13.93 3.91
N ILE A 45 -12.80 14.39 3.96
CA ILE A 45 -12.41 15.65 4.63
C ILE A 45 -13.10 16.85 3.98
N GLU A 46 -13.05 16.95 2.66
CA GLU A 46 -13.66 18.05 1.89
C GLU A 46 -15.18 18.13 2.12
N LYS A 47 -15.83 16.97 2.24
CA LYS A 47 -17.27 16.86 2.54
C LYS A 47 -17.60 16.94 4.03
N ARG A 48 -16.61 17.14 4.90
CA ARG A 48 -16.73 17.12 6.37
C ARG A 48 -17.38 15.83 6.92
N ASN A 49 -17.21 14.71 6.22
CA ASN A 49 -17.61 13.39 6.69
C ASN A 49 -16.47 12.75 7.48
N PHE A 50 -16.38 13.07 8.76
CA PHE A 50 -15.25 12.66 9.59
C PHE A 50 -15.24 11.19 9.97
N GLU A 51 -16.40 10.53 9.98
CA GLU A 51 -16.50 9.08 10.18
C GLU A 51 -15.87 8.33 9.01
N ALA A 52 -16.27 8.66 7.78
CA ALA A 52 -15.67 8.08 6.57
C ALA A 52 -14.19 8.42 6.44
N LYS A 53 -13.78 9.66 6.80
CA LYS A 53 -12.37 10.03 6.89
C LYS A 53 -11.61 9.06 7.80
N ALA A 54 -12.06 8.88 9.04
CA ALA A 54 -11.37 8.05 10.02
C ALA A 54 -11.23 6.61 9.53
N GLU A 55 -12.28 6.06 8.91
CA GLU A 55 -12.23 4.73 8.29
C GLU A 55 -11.18 4.64 7.19
N HIS A 56 -11.16 5.60 6.27
CA HIS A 56 -10.26 5.58 5.11
C HIS A 56 -8.81 5.85 5.50
N ILE A 57 -8.55 6.79 6.41
CA ILE A 57 -7.20 7.02 6.96
C ILE A 57 -6.70 5.76 7.66
N SER A 58 -7.50 5.14 8.52
CA SER A 58 -7.07 3.93 9.25
C SER A 58 -6.70 2.79 8.30
N LYS A 59 -7.46 2.61 7.21
CA LYS A 59 -7.16 1.61 6.18
C LYS A 59 -5.88 1.93 5.41
N ALA A 60 -5.66 3.20 5.04
CA ALA A 60 -4.43 3.62 4.38
C ALA A 60 -3.21 3.39 5.29
N SER A 61 -3.29 3.82 6.55
CA SER A 61 -2.22 3.63 7.54
C SER A 61 -1.91 2.15 7.77
N ALA A 62 -2.92 1.28 7.87
CA ALA A 62 -2.70 -0.15 8.04
C ALA A 62 -1.95 -0.79 6.86
N ILE A 63 -2.21 -0.33 5.62
CA ILE A 63 -1.49 -0.82 4.44
C ILE A 63 -0.04 -0.29 4.42
N ILE A 64 0.17 0.99 4.72
CA ILE A 64 1.53 1.57 4.79
C ILE A 64 2.35 0.87 5.87
N GLU A 65 1.76 0.59 7.03
CA GLU A 65 2.42 -0.16 8.10
C GLU A 65 2.77 -1.59 7.67
N ALA A 66 1.88 -2.26 6.94
CA ALA A 66 2.18 -3.58 6.38
C ALA A 66 3.35 -3.52 5.39
N LEU A 67 3.36 -2.55 4.47
CA LEU A 67 4.47 -2.34 3.53
C LEU A 67 5.79 -2.08 4.27
N ARG A 68 5.75 -1.28 5.33
CA ARG A 68 6.90 -0.97 6.19
C ARG A 68 7.42 -2.22 6.91
N GLY A 69 6.52 -3.08 7.39
CA GLY A 69 6.86 -4.34 8.05
C GLY A 69 7.37 -5.43 7.09
N CYS A 70 7.18 -5.29 5.78
CA CYS A 70 7.70 -6.20 4.77
C CYS A 70 9.13 -5.87 4.31
N LEU A 71 9.74 -4.79 4.82
CA LEU A 71 11.10 -4.41 4.45
C LEU A 71 12.12 -5.37 5.05
N ASP A 72 13.07 -5.80 4.21
CA ASP A 72 14.20 -6.63 4.60
C ASP A 72 15.44 -5.75 4.87
N PHE A 73 15.84 -5.70 6.14
CA PHE A 73 16.97 -4.91 6.61
C PHE A 73 18.33 -5.62 6.44
N ASP A 74 18.32 -6.95 6.29
CA ASP A 74 19.54 -7.74 6.13
C ASP A 74 20.07 -7.62 4.70
N VAL A 75 19.17 -7.48 3.72
CA VAL A 75 19.53 -7.44 2.29
C VAL A 75 19.48 -6.03 1.69
N GLY A 76 18.58 -5.15 2.18
CA GLY A 76 18.26 -3.90 1.47
C GLY A 76 19.13 -2.69 1.79
N GLY A 77 19.99 -2.76 2.80
CA GLY A 77 20.93 -1.69 3.17
C GLY A 77 20.27 -0.30 3.33
N GLU A 78 20.94 0.74 2.83
CA GLU A 78 20.50 2.15 2.94
C GLU A 78 19.11 2.40 2.31
N VAL A 79 18.75 1.67 1.25
CA VAL A 79 17.46 1.82 0.57
C VAL A 79 16.32 1.41 1.51
N THR A 80 16.48 0.29 2.23
CA THR A 80 15.48 -0.16 3.20
C THR A 80 15.33 0.83 4.35
N GLU A 81 16.43 1.36 4.89
CA GLU A 81 16.39 2.37 5.96
C GLU A 81 15.65 3.64 5.52
N ASN A 82 15.95 4.14 4.32
CA ASN A 82 15.28 5.30 3.74
C ASN A 82 13.79 5.06 3.49
N LEU A 83 13.40 3.88 2.98
CA LEU A 83 11.99 3.52 2.81
C LEU A 83 11.27 3.40 4.14
N TYR A 84 11.90 2.81 5.16
CA TYR A 84 11.31 2.71 6.50
C TYR A 84 11.06 4.08 7.11
N ALA A 85 12.03 5.00 7.00
CA ALA A 85 11.89 6.38 7.46
C ALA A 85 10.77 7.11 6.69
N LEU A 86 10.72 6.95 5.37
CA LEU A 86 9.69 7.57 4.53
C LEU A 86 8.29 7.04 4.85
N TYR A 87 8.10 5.73 5.05
CA TYR A 87 6.82 5.17 5.48
C TYR A 87 6.44 5.62 6.90
N SER A 88 7.39 5.74 7.81
CA SER A 88 7.13 6.30 9.16
C SER A 88 6.63 7.74 9.07
N TYR A 89 7.28 8.57 8.25
CA TYR A 89 6.85 9.94 7.99
C TYR A 89 5.43 10.02 7.40
N MET A 90 5.12 9.15 6.43
CA MET A 90 3.77 9.05 5.84
C MET A 90 2.69 8.73 6.89
N LEU A 91 2.99 7.83 7.82
CA LEU A 91 2.07 7.49 8.92
C LEU A 91 1.82 8.70 9.83
N ASP A 92 2.86 9.46 10.15
CA ASP A 92 2.73 10.69 10.94
C ASP A 92 1.91 11.76 10.20
N ARG A 93 2.07 11.90 8.88
CA ARG A 93 1.25 12.82 8.07
C ARG A 93 -0.22 12.40 8.04
N LEU A 94 -0.50 11.09 7.95
CA LEU A 94 -1.87 10.59 8.01
C LEU A 94 -2.51 10.79 9.39
N LEU A 95 -1.72 10.70 10.46
CA LEU A 95 -2.17 11.05 11.82
C LEU A 95 -2.53 12.54 11.91
N ASP A 96 -1.66 13.43 11.39
CA ASP A 96 -1.93 14.86 11.30
C ASP A 96 -3.20 15.16 10.50
N ALA A 97 -3.41 14.48 9.37
CA ALA A 97 -4.67 14.57 8.61
C ALA A 97 -5.89 14.19 9.44
N SER A 98 -5.76 13.15 10.28
CA SER A 98 -6.84 12.67 11.13
C SER A 98 -7.20 13.67 12.24
N ILE A 99 -6.19 14.28 12.87
CA ILE A 99 -6.34 15.22 13.97
C ILE A 99 -6.80 16.60 13.46
N GLN A 100 -6.11 17.13 12.46
CA GLN A 100 -6.30 18.49 11.98
C GLN A 100 -7.45 18.59 10.95
N ASN A 101 -7.89 17.46 10.39
CA ASN A 101 -8.88 17.39 9.31
C ASN A 101 -8.48 18.24 8.09
N GLU A 102 -7.19 18.26 7.77
CA GLU A 102 -6.66 18.98 6.61
C GLU A 102 -6.27 18.01 5.49
N ALA A 103 -6.90 18.19 4.32
CA ALA A 103 -6.69 17.36 3.14
C ALA A 103 -5.24 17.39 2.61
N LYS A 104 -4.51 18.48 2.85
CA LYS A 104 -3.14 18.68 2.35
C LYS A 104 -2.19 17.56 2.79
N PHE A 105 -2.33 17.08 4.03
CA PHE A 105 -1.48 16.01 4.57
C PHE A 105 -1.74 14.67 3.87
N VAL A 106 -3.00 14.40 3.51
CA VAL A 106 -3.37 13.20 2.73
C VAL A 106 -2.83 13.29 1.30
N GLU A 107 -2.88 14.48 0.70
CA GLU A 107 -2.40 14.73 -0.66
C GLU A 107 -0.87 14.60 -0.77
N GLU A 108 -0.14 15.15 0.20
CA GLU A 108 1.30 14.98 0.34
C GLU A 108 1.66 13.49 0.45
N THR A 109 1.05 12.78 1.39
CA THR A 109 1.27 11.33 1.60
C THR A 109 0.96 10.53 0.32
N SER A 110 -0.15 10.85 -0.35
CA SER A 110 -0.54 10.19 -1.60
C SER A 110 0.48 10.44 -2.72
N THR A 111 1.07 11.62 -2.79
CA THR A 111 2.08 11.98 -3.79
C THR A 111 3.35 11.18 -3.56
N LEU A 112 3.86 11.16 -2.33
CA LEU A 112 5.05 10.40 -1.97
C LEU A 112 4.86 8.89 -2.26
N LEU A 113 3.70 8.32 -1.93
CA LEU A 113 3.46 6.89 -2.20
C LEU A 113 3.32 6.59 -3.70
N LYS A 114 2.80 7.54 -4.50
CA LYS A 114 2.76 7.40 -5.96
C LYS A 114 4.15 7.38 -6.58
N GLU A 115 5.09 8.16 -6.07
CA GLU A 115 6.48 8.14 -6.55
C GLU A 115 7.11 6.76 -6.31
N ILE A 116 6.97 6.21 -5.09
CA ILE A 116 7.45 4.86 -4.78
C ILE A 116 6.78 3.82 -5.67
N LYS A 117 5.45 3.91 -5.83
CA LYS A 117 4.71 2.99 -6.70
C LYS A 117 5.20 3.08 -8.15
N SER A 118 5.45 4.27 -8.66
CA SER A 118 5.96 4.46 -10.02
C SER A 118 7.33 3.82 -10.20
N ALA A 119 8.23 3.93 -9.21
CA ALA A 119 9.53 3.26 -9.24
C ALA A 119 9.37 1.73 -9.19
N TRP A 120 8.45 1.23 -8.38
CA TRP A 120 8.15 -0.20 -8.28
C TRP A 120 7.54 -0.77 -9.57
N ASP A 121 6.61 -0.05 -10.20
CA ASP A 121 6.00 -0.41 -11.48
C ASP A 121 7.01 -0.43 -12.64
N ALA A 122 8.09 0.35 -12.54
CA ALA A 122 9.13 0.42 -13.55
C ALA A 122 10.11 -0.77 -13.52
N ILE A 123 10.03 -1.66 -12.53
CA ILE A 123 10.89 -2.85 -12.44
C ILE A 123 10.59 -3.77 -13.65
N PRO A 124 11.57 -4.06 -14.52
CA PRO A 124 11.36 -4.88 -15.71
C PRO A 124 10.88 -6.32 -15.41
N HIS A 125 10.05 -6.89 -16.29
CA HIS A 125 9.47 -8.22 -16.10
C HIS A 125 10.53 -9.33 -16.01
N ASP A 126 11.55 -9.27 -16.86
CA ASP A 126 12.68 -10.20 -16.88
C ASP A 126 13.45 -10.18 -15.55
N VAL A 127 13.65 -9.00 -14.95
CA VAL A 127 14.26 -8.87 -13.62
C VAL A 127 13.38 -9.51 -12.55
N ARG A 128 12.05 -9.33 -12.62
CA ARG A 128 11.11 -9.96 -11.69
C ARG A 128 11.15 -11.48 -11.81
N GLU A 129 11.08 -12.03 -13.02
CA GLU A 129 11.12 -13.48 -13.27
C GLU A 129 12.44 -14.11 -12.80
N GLN A 130 13.58 -13.47 -13.07
CA GLN A 130 14.89 -13.94 -12.60
C GLN A 130 14.94 -13.99 -11.06
N THR A 131 14.48 -12.92 -10.40
CA THR A 131 14.48 -12.82 -8.93
C THR A 131 13.52 -13.83 -8.30
N LEU A 132 12.35 -14.06 -8.89
CA LEU A 132 11.39 -15.06 -8.40
C LEU A 132 11.92 -16.50 -8.59
N SER A 133 12.61 -16.76 -9.70
CA SER A 133 13.20 -18.08 -10.00
C SER A 133 14.37 -18.42 -9.08
N GLN A 134 15.24 -17.45 -8.78
CA GLN A 134 16.37 -17.64 -7.85
C GLN A 134 15.89 -17.94 -6.43
N ASN A 135 14.93 -17.16 -5.91
CA ASN A 135 14.36 -17.40 -4.58
C ASN A 135 13.60 -18.73 -4.45
N GLY A 136 13.05 -19.26 -5.55
CA GLY A 136 12.42 -20.58 -5.57
C GLY A 136 13.43 -21.73 -5.50
N ALA A 137 14.64 -21.55 -6.03
CA ALA A 137 15.72 -22.54 -5.98
C ALA A 137 16.32 -22.66 -4.57
N ASP A 138 16.49 -21.54 -3.87
CA ASP A 138 17.07 -21.51 -2.51
C ASP A 138 16.12 -22.10 -1.45
N ALA A 139 14.79 -21.97 -1.63
CA ALA A 139 13.78 -22.52 -0.72
C ALA A 139 13.64 -24.06 -0.79
N HIS A 140 14.14 -24.71 -1.86
CA HIS A 140 14.14 -26.17 -2.01
C HIS A 140 15.48 -26.83 -1.65
N ALA A 141 16.51 -26.04 -1.32
CA ALA A 141 17.85 -26.50 -1.01
C ALA A 141 18.19 -26.51 0.50
N GLY A 142 17.21 -26.22 1.37
CA GLY A 142 17.34 -26.17 2.83
C GLY A 142 16.59 -27.26 3.57
#